data_AF-A0A3C1DJ75-F1
#
_entry.id   AF-A0A3C1DJ75-F1
#
_cell.length_a   1.000
_cell.length_b   1.000
_cell.length_c   1.000
_cell.angle_alpha   90.00
_cell.angle_beta   90.00
_cell.angle_gamma   90.00
#
_symmetry.space_group_name_H-M   'P 1'
#
loop_
_entity.id
_entity.type
_entity.pdbx_description
1 polymer ?
#
loop_
_entity_poly.entity_id
_entity_poly.type
_entity_poly.pdbx_seq_one_letter_code
_entity_poly.pdbx_strand_id
1 'polypeptide(L)'
;MPQQPLSQVPADATWEWQEQGACREADPELFFHPQNERGLARLRRDRAAKAVCARCDVRIECADYSIRSREPYGVWGGLTEEERERIYVRIALAQFPRQRGEGAVAAAEEIANAVSATSLGVVS
;
A
#
# COMPACT_ATOMS: atom_id res chain seq x y z
N MET A 1 -3.77 -8.69 -10.51
CA MET A 1 -3.62 -7.23 -10.29
C MET A 1 -4.57 -6.52 -11.24
N PRO A 2 -5.42 -5.59 -10.78
CA PRO A 2 -6.37 -4.93 -11.67
C PRO A 2 -5.58 -4.14 -12.72
N GLN A 3 -5.84 -4.43 -13.99
CA GLN A 3 -5.31 -3.68 -15.12
C GLN A 3 -6.12 -2.37 -15.25
N GLN A 4 -5.88 -1.38 -14.39
CA GLN A 4 -6.43 -0.05 -14.62
C GLN A 4 -5.69 0.65 -15.77
N PRO A 5 -6.40 1.45 -16.61
CA PRO A 5 -5.78 2.14 -17.73
C PRO A 5 -4.80 3.22 -17.22
N LEU A 6 -3.57 3.13 -17.71
CA LEU A 6 -2.36 3.86 -17.29
C LEU A 6 -2.37 5.37 -17.62
N SER A 7 -3.34 6.15 -17.13
CA SER A 7 -3.31 7.60 -17.34
C SER A 7 -2.51 8.39 -16.30
N GLN A 8 -2.02 7.74 -15.22
CA GLN A 8 -1.39 8.43 -14.09
C GLN A 8 -0.12 7.76 -13.53
N VAL A 9 0.45 6.76 -14.22
CA VAL A 9 1.69 6.16 -13.73
C VAL A 9 2.86 7.12 -13.96
N PRO A 10 3.61 7.51 -12.91
CA PRO A 10 4.79 8.35 -13.05
C PRO A 10 5.78 7.76 -14.07
N ALA A 11 6.38 8.58 -14.92
CA ALA A 11 7.30 8.12 -15.97
C ALA A 11 8.56 7.42 -15.42
N ASP A 12 8.84 7.60 -14.13
CA ASP A 12 9.92 6.97 -13.37
C ASP A 12 9.48 5.72 -12.57
N ALA A 13 8.21 5.31 -12.67
CA ALA A 13 7.74 4.09 -12.02
C ALA A 13 8.32 2.87 -12.73
N THR A 14 9.48 2.41 -12.26
CA THR A 14 10.05 1.12 -12.64
C THR A 14 9.12 0.02 -12.14
N TRP A 15 8.48 -0.71 -13.04
CA TRP A 15 7.59 -1.85 -12.73
C TRP A 15 8.34 -3.08 -12.19
N GLU A 16 9.68 -3.04 -12.18
CA GLU A 16 10.56 -4.17 -11.85
C GLU A 16 10.39 -4.67 -10.41
N TRP A 17 10.09 -3.79 -9.46
CA TRP A 17 9.87 -4.21 -8.07
C TRP A 17 8.62 -5.07 -7.93
N GLN A 18 7.58 -4.87 -8.76
CA GLN A 18 6.33 -5.64 -8.65
C GLN A 18 6.55 -7.12 -8.95
N GLU A 19 7.54 -7.47 -9.79
CA GLU A 19 7.89 -8.85 -10.11
C GLU A 19 8.44 -9.62 -8.91
N GLN A 20 8.99 -8.91 -7.91
CA GLN A 20 9.52 -9.48 -6.68
C GLN A 20 8.46 -9.50 -5.55
N GLY A 21 7.21 -9.14 -5.84
CA GLY A 21 6.14 -9.09 -4.87
C GLY A 21 5.68 -10.48 -4.41
N ALA A 22 5.79 -10.77 -3.11
CA ALA A 22 5.27 -12.01 -2.52
C ALA A 22 3.75 -12.21 -2.71
N CYS A 23 3.01 -11.15 -3.02
CA CYS A 23 1.58 -11.21 -3.35
C CYS A 23 1.29 -12.01 -4.62
N ARG A 24 2.28 -12.18 -5.51
CA ARG A 24 2.13 -12.95 -6.76
C ARG A 24 1.92 -14.45 -6.54
N GLU A 25 2.32 -14.94 -5.37
CA GLU A 25 2.16 -16.34 -4.97
C GLU A 25 0.83 -16.58 -4.21
N ALA A 26 0.02 -15.54 -4.03
CA ALA A 26 -1.22 -15.58 -3.28
C ALA A 26 -2.43 -15.22 -4.16
N ASP A 27 -3.62 -15.57 -3.70
CA ASP A 27 -4.87 -15.22 -4.37
C ASP A 27 -5.06 -13.69 -4.41
N PRO A 28 -5.30 -13.06 -5.59
CA PRO A 28 -5.59 -11.64 -5.67
C PRO A 28 -6.78 -11.18 -4.81
N GLU A 29 -7.79 -12.02 -4.59
CA GLU A 29 -8.96 -11.67 -3.77
C GLU A 29 -8.58 -11.44 -2.30
N LEU A 30 -7.44 -11.98 -1.85
CA LEU A 30 -6.89 -11.69 -0.53
C LEU A 30 -6.58 -10.19 -0.36
N PHE A 31 -6.10 -9.54 -1.41
CA PHE A 31 -5.69 -8.14 -1.37
C PHE A 31 -6.80 -7.20 -1.84
N PHE A 32 -7.67 -7.66 -2.73
CA PHE A 32 -8.68 -6.83 -3.42
C PHE A 32 -10.05 -7.50 -3.34
N HIS A 33 -10.94 -6.96 -2.50
CA HIS A 33 -12.25 -7.54 -2.25
C HIS A 33 -13.38 -6.79 -2.96
N PRO A 34 -14.52 -7.44 -3.20
CA PRO A 34 -15.72 -6.79 -3.71
C PRO A 34 -16.31 -5.80 -2.68
N GLN A 35 -16.95 -4.73 -3.16
CA GLN A 35 -17.43 -3.56 -2.39
C GLN A 35 -18.30 -3.86 -1.14
N ASN A 36 -18.82 -5.08 -1.00
CA ASN A 36 -19.80 -5.43 0.03
C ASN A 36 -19.22 -6.23 1.20
N GLU A 37 -17.93 -6.57 1.22
CA GLU A 37 -17.31 -7.23 2.38
C GLU A 37 -17.19 -6.28 3.57
N ARG A 38 -17.61 -6.72 4.76
CA ARG A 38 -17.62 -5.89 5.98
C ARG A 38 -17.35 -6.71 7.24
N GLY A 39 -17.10 -6.01 8.34
CA GLY A 39 -16.97 -6.62 9.67
C GLY A 39 -15.83 -7.62 9.77
N LEU A 40 -16.07 -8.75 10.44
CA LEU A 40 -15.04 -9.75 10.73
C LEU A 40 -14.42 -10.38 9.48
N ALA A 41 -15.17 -10.50 8.38
CA ALA A 41 -14.64 -11.04 7.12
C ALA A 41 -13.53 -10.14 6.58
N ARG A 42 -13.84 -8.84 6.42
CA ARG A 42 -12.87 -7.81 6.01
C ARG A 42 -11.65 -7.78 6.91
N LEU A 43 -11.84 -7.79 8.23
CA LEU A 43 -10.73 -7.78 9.19
C LEU A 43 -9.82 -9.00 9.08
N ARG A 44 -10.37 -10.19 8.85
CA ARG A 44 -9.59 -11.42 8.66
C ARG A 44 -8.80 -11.39 7.36
N ARG A 45 -9.44 -10.98 6.27
CA ARG A 45 -8.78 -10.85 4.97
C ARG A 45 -7.66 -9.80 5.03
N ASP A 46 -7.93 -8.63 5.58
CA ASP A 46 -6.90 -7.57 5.73
C ASP A 46 -5.71 -8.07 6.56
N ARG A 47 -5.96 -8.80 7.66
CA ARG A 47 -4.88 -9.42 8.46
C ARG A 47 -4.07 -10.43 7.67
N ALA A 48 -4.74 -11.28 6.89
CA ALA A 48 -4.06 -12.30 6.09
C ALA A 48 -3.26 -11.68 4.93
N ALA A 49 -3.79 -10.64 4.27
CA ALA A 49 -3.06 -9.87 3.26
C ALA A 49 -1.80 -9.21 3.86
N LYS A 50 -1.94 -8.58 5.03
CA LYS A 50 -0.82 -7.97 5.76
C LYS A 50 0.27 -8.97 6.13
N ALA A 51 -0.10 -10.21 6.50
CA ALA A 51 0.87 -11.26 6.79
C ALA A 51 1.72 -11.62 5.55
N VAL A 52 1.14 -11.58 4.35
CA VAL A 52 1.91 -11.75 3.11
C VAL A 52 2.83 -10.55 2.86
N CYS A 53 2.32 -9.32 3.05
CA CYS A 53 3.13 -8.11 2.89
C CYS A 53 4.32 -8.02 3.86
N ALA A 54 4.18 -8.56 5.08
CA ALA A 54 5.23 -8.48 6.10
C ALA A 54 6.52 -9.24 5.73
N ARG A 55 6.42 -10.26 4.86
CA ARG A 55 7.55 -11.04 4.34
C ARG A 55 7.96 -10.64 2.91
N CYS A 56 7.41 -9.55 2.38
CA CYS A 56 7.63 -9.12 1.00
C CYS A 56 8.81 -8.15 0.93
N ASP A 57 9.82 -8.47 0.12
CA ASP A 57 11.05 -7.65 -0.01
C ASP A 57 10.76 -6.25 -0.55
N VAL A 58 9.76 -6.13 -1.42
CA VAL A 58 9.39 -4.86 -2.10
C VAL A 58 8.22 -4.14 -1.42
N ARG A 59 7.98 -4.41 -0.12
CA ARG A 59 6.83 -3.84 0.60
C ARG A 59 6.87 -2.31 0.68
N ILE A 60 8.06 -1.71 0.78
CA ILE A 60 8.22 -0.26 0.93
C ILE A 60 7.85 0.44 -0.37
N GLU A 61 8.37 -0.06 -1.49
CA GLU A 61 8.09 0.40 -2.84
C GLU A 61 6.60 0.24 -3.18
N CYS A 62 5.99 -0.88 -2.76
CA CYS A 62 4.57 -1.13 -2.93
C CYS A 62 3.70 -0.12 -2.17
N ALA A 63 4.07 0.21 -0.93
CA ALA A 63 3.35 1.21 -0.15
C ALA A 63 3.55 2.63 -0.69
N ASP A 64 4.78 3.01 -1.04
CA ASP A 64 5.08 4.32 -1.66
C ASP A 64 4.26 4.53 -2.93
N TYR A 65 4.25 3.53 -3.82
CA TYR A 65 3.44 3.55 -5.02
C TYR A 65 1.97 3.80 -4.69
N SER A 66 1.41 3.01 -3.77
CA SER A 66 -0.01 3.11 -3.42
C SER A 66 -0.42 4.48 -2.87
N ILE A 67 0.49 5.13 -2.14
CA ILE A 67 0.25 6.46 -1.56
C ILE A 67 0.34 7.54 -2.65
N ARG A 68 1.36 7.46 -3.53
CA ARG A 68 1.60 8.44 -4.59
C ARG A 68 0.56 8.39 -5.71
N SER A 69 0.12 7.19 -6.11
CA SER A 69 -0.95 7.02 -7.10
C SER A 69 -2.35 7.14 -6.51
N ARG A 70 -2.46 7.22 -5.17
CA ARG A 70 -3.73 7.20 -4.43
C ARG A 70 -4.58 5.98 -4.77
N GLU A 71 -3.99 4.78 -4.69
CA GLU A 71 -4.70 3.54 -5.00
C GLU A 71 -5.98 3.42 -4.14
N PRO A 72 -7.16 3.35 -4.78
CA PRO A 72 -8.43 3.51 -4.09
C PRO A 72 -8.85 2.27 -3.29
N TYR A 73 -8.33 1.09 -3.65
CA TYR A 73 -8.80 -0.18 -3.10
C TYR A 73 -7.68 -1.12 -2.69
N GLY A 74 -8.00 -2.00 -1.74
CA GLY A 74 -7.18 -3.15 -1.36
C GLY A 74 -6.03 -2.86 -0.41
N VAL A 75 -5.27 -3.92 -0.10
CA VAL A 75 -4.09 -3.88 0.75
C VAL A 75 -2.83 -3.78 -0.10
N TRP A 76 -2.02 -2.74 0.14
CA TRP A 76 -0.79 -2.45 -0.60
C TRP A 76 0.37 -2.23 0.36
N GLY A 77 1.47 -2.96 0.19
CA GLY A 77 2.64 -2.85 1.07
C GLY A 77 2.34 -3.04 2.56
N GLY A 78 1.21 -3.68 2.90
CA GLY A 78 0.73 -3.84 4.28
C GLY A 78 -0.27 -2.77 4.75
N LEU A 79 -0.60 -1.78 3.93
CA LEU A 79 -1.55 -0.71 4.26
C LEU A 79 -2.94 -1.04 3.75
N THR A 80 -3.95 -1.00 4.61
CA THR A 80 -5.36 -0.99 4.17
C THR A 80 -5.74 0.37 3.58
N GLU A 81 -6.88 0.42 2.90
CA GLU A 81 -7.49 1.67 2.42
C GLU A 81 -7.64 2.70 3.55
N GLU A 82 -8.13 2.28 4.72
CA GLU A 82 -8.36 3.16 5.87
C GLU A 82 -7.05 3.70 6.44
N GLU A 83 -5.99 2.90 6.44
CA GLU A 83 -4.67 3.33 6.90
C GLU A 83 -4.02 4.30 5.92
N ARG A 84 -4.18 4.06 4.61
CA ARG A 84 -3.75 5.02 3.58
C ARG A 84 -4.48 6.35 3.71
N GLU A 85 -5.78 6.36 4.05
CA GLU A 85 -6.48 7.63 4.29
C GLU A 85 -5.91 8.42 5.47
N ARG A 86 -5.57 7.75 6.57
CA ARG A 86 -4.91 8.42 7.71
C ARG A 86 -3.55 9.01 7.32
N ILE A 87 -2.84 8.36 6.40
CA ILE A 87 -1.62 8.90 5.80
C ILE A 87 -1.97 10.12 4.95
N TYR A 88 -2.92 10.03 4.01
CA TYR A 88 -3.32 11.16 3.16
C TYR A 88 -3.76 12.40 3.93
N VAL A 89 -4.46 12.22 5.06
CA VAL A 89 -4.84 13.33 5.94
C VAL A 89 -3.61 13.97 6.59
N ARG A 90 -2.71 13.18 7.19
CA ARG A 90 -1.45 13.70 7.77
C ARG A 90 -0.60 14.40 6.74
N ILE A 91 -0.53 13.80 5.56
CA ILE A 91 0.07 14.35 4.38
C ILE A 91 -0.59 15.72 4.12
N ALA A 92 -1.87 15.79 3.77
CA ALA A 92 -2.55 17.03 3.43
C ALA A 92 -2.38 18.16 4.46
N LEU A 93 -2.29 17.82 5.76
CA LEU A 93 -2.01 18.76 6.85
C LEU A 93 -0.58 19.33 6.85
N ALA A 94 0.42 18.56 6.41
CA ALA A 94 1.84 18.92 6.49
C ALA A 94 2.34 19.88 5.38
N GLN A 95 1.46 20.61 4.67
CA GLN A 95 1.82 21.47 3.53
C GLN A 95 2.69 20.74 2.48
N PHE A 96 2.08 19.81 1.74
CA PHE A 96 2.80 18.99 0.77
C PHE A 96 3.63 19.84 -0.18
N PRO A 97 4.93 19.54 -0.33
CA PRO A 97 5.73 20.16 -1.37
C PRO A 97 5.06 19.88 -2.72
N ARG A 98 4.68 20.96 -3.41
CA ARG A 98 3.98 20.85 -4.71
C ARG A 98 4.89 20.39 -5.85
N GLN A 99 6.19 20.26 -5.59
CA GLN A 99 7.16 19.87 -6.60
C GLN A 99 7.15 18.35 -6.81
N ARG A 100 7.32 17.95 -8.07
CA ARG A 100 7.35 16.55 -8.50
C ARG A 100 8.51 15.83 -7.82
N GLY A 101 8.21 14.77 -7.05
CA GLY A 101 9.21 13.90 -6.42
C GLY A 101 9.47 14.16 -4.93
N GLU A 102 9.15 15.34 -4.40
CA GLU A 102 9.44 15.70 -3.00
C GLU A 102 8.46 15.07 -1.99
N GLY A 103 7.22 14.80 -2.43
CA GLY A 103 6.21 14.13 -1.59
C GLY A 103 6.60 12.71 -1.17
N ALA A 104 7.45 12.03 -1.97
CA ALA A 104 7.96 10.69 -1.65
C ALA A 104 8.94 10.72 -0.46
N VAL A 105 9.77 11.76 -0.37
CA VAL A 105 10.75 11.90 0.73
C VAL A 105 10.06 12.29 2.03
N ALA A 106 9.10 13.22 1.98
CA ALA A 106 8.39 13.70 3.17
C ALA A 106 7.55 12.61 3.86
N ALA A 107 7.00 11.66 3.09
CA ALA A 107 6.20 10.56 3.62
C ALA A 107 7.01 9.27 3.88
N ALA A 108 8.29 9.21 3.52
CA ALA A 108 9.08 7.98 3.56
C ALA A 108 9.16 7.36 4.97
N GLU A 109 9.37 8.17 6.01
CA GLU A 109 9.40 7.68 7.39
C GLU A 109 8.01 7.22 7.87
N GLU A 110 6.94 7.93 7.47
CA GLU A 110 5.56 7.54 7.79
C GLU A 110 5.18 6.23 7.10
N ILE A 111 5.59 6.06 5.84
CA ILE A 111 5.42 4.83 5.08
C ILE A 111 6.20 3.71 5.75
N ALA A 112 7.50 3.90 6.01
CA ALA A 112 8.36 2.91 6.66
C ALA A 112 7.82 2.46 8.02
N ASN A 113 7.30 3.40 8.83
CA ASN A 113 6.67 3.11 10.10
C ASN A 113 5.36 2.35 9.93
N ALA A 114 4.48 2.79 9.02
CA ALA A 114 3.17 2.17 8.79
C ALA A 114 3.28 0.74 8.25
N VAL A 115 4.33 0.45 7.48
CA VAL A 115 4.59 -0.89 6.93
C VAL A 115 5.55 -1.73 7.76
N SER A 116 6.04 -1.22 8.90
CA SER A 116 6.90 -2.01 9.80
C SER A 116 6.17 -3.26 10.31
N ALA A 117 6.90 -4.35 10.56
CA ALA A 117 6.31 -5.61 11.01
C ALA A 117 5.46 -5.44 12.29
N THR A 118 5.92 -4.57 13.21
CA THR A 118 5.20 -4.17 14.42
C THR A 118 3.87 -3.48 14.10
N SER A 119 3.86 -2.49 13.22
CA SER A 119 2.63 -1.78 12.81
C SER A 119 1.64 -2.67 12.10
N LEU A 120 2.12 -3.71 11.41
CA LEU A 120 1.29 -4.70 10.71
C LEU A 120 0.75 -5.80 11.63
N GLY A 121 1.13 -5.81 12.92
CA GLY A 121 0.74 -6.86 13.86
C GLY A 121 1.37 -8.22 13.54
N VAL A 122 2.52 -8.21 12.85
CA VAL A 122 3.33 -9.39 12.54
C VAL A 122 4.55 -9.34 13.45
N VAL A 123 4.36 -9.71 14.71
CA VAL A 123 5.46 -9.96 15.65
C VAL A 123 5.47 -11.46 15.94
N SER A 124 6.66 -12.06 15.88
CA SER A 124 6.92 -13.46 16.21
C SER A 124 6.49 -13.82 17.63
#